data_AF-A0A2U3LQ46-F1
#
_entry.id   AF-A0A2U3LQ46-F1
#
_cell.length_a   1.000
_cell.length_b   1.000
_cell.length_c   1.000
_cell.angle_alpha   90.00
_cell.angle_beta   90.00
_cell.angle_gamma   90.00
#
_symmetry.space_group_name_H-M   'P 1'
#
loop_
_entity.id
_entity.type
_entity.pdbx_description
1 polymer ?
#
loop_
_entity_poly.entity_id
_entity_poly.type
_entity_poly.pdbx_seq_one_letter_code
_entity_poly.pdbx_strand_id
1 'polypeptide(L)' 'MLQGTIRDHVTHQRRPFVRFFACGEDWSHESPDAPLPEAVAKGAEPFLLVGAIAGG' A
#
# COMPACT_ATOMS: atom_id res chain seq x y z
N MET A 1 -6.40 7.18 6.42
CA MET A 1 -5.01 6.89 6.86
C MET A 1 -4.92 5.39 7.15
N LEU A 2 -3.98 4.66 6.54
CA LEU A 2 -3.79 3.23 6.83
C LEU A 2 -3.41 3.07 8.32
N GLN A 3 -4.22 2.33 9.07
CA GLN A 3 -4.04 2.07 10.50
C GLN A 3 -3.56 0.62 10.70
N GLY A 4 -2.93 0.32 11.84
CA GLY A 4 -2.45 -1.03 12.18
C GLY A 4 -0.98 -1.29 11.84
N THR A 5 -0.56 -2.55 11.79
CA THR A 5 0.86 -2.97 11.74
C THR A 5 1.53 -2.87 10.36
N ILE A 6 0.86 -2.23 9.39
CA ILE A 6 1.33 -2.05 7.99
C ILE A 6 2.44 -0.97 7.92
N ARG A 7 2.27 0.10 8.70
CA ARG A 7 3.25 1.16 8.86
C ARG A 7 3.80 1.10 10.27
N ASP A 8 5.04 1.51 10.44
CA ASP A 8 5.62 1.70 11.76
C ASP A 8 4.84 2.80 12.50
N HIS A 9 4.47 2.55 13.76
CA HIS A 9 3.57 3.44 14.52
C HIS A 9 4.26 4.73 14.97
N VAL A 10 5.59 4.77 14.99
CA VAL A 10 6.35 5.93 15.43
C VAL A 10 6.74 6.80 14.23
N THR A 11 7.28 6.19 13.18
CA THR A 11 7.84 6.86 12.00
C THR A 11 6.84 6.98 10.84
N HIS A 12 5.72 6.24 10.90
CA HIS A 12 4.72 6.11 9.84
C HIS A 12 5.27 5.60 8.50
N GLN A 13 6.52 5.13 8.50
CA GLN A 13 7.15 4.54 7.34
C GLN A 13 6.58 3.16 7.06
N ARG A 14 6.52 2.81 5.78
CA ARG A 14 6.16 1.47 5.32
C ARG A 14 7.18 0.47 5.90
N ARG A 15 6.70 -0.62 6.51
CA ARG A 15 7.59 -1.68 6.98
C ARG A 15 8.30 -2.35 5.80
N PRO A 16 9.58 -2.73 5.95
CA PRO A 16 10.25 -3.53 4.93
C PRO A 16 9.44 -4.79 4.63
N PHE A 17 9.38 -5.19 3.35
CA PHE A 17 8.62 -6.33 2.83
C PHE A 17 7.11 -6.17 2.65
N VAL A 18 6.54 -4.97 2.80
CA VAL A 18 5.18 -4.66 2.34
C VAL A 18 5.23 -3.89 1.01
N ARG A 19 4.35 -4.22 0.05
CA ARG A 19 4.15 -3.50 -1.21
C ARG A 19 2.70 -3.07 -1.37
N PHE A 20 2.51 -1.93 -2.04
CA PHE A 20 1.21 -1.37 -2.39
C PHE A 20 1.04 -1.41 -3.91
N PHE A 21 -0.11 -1.88 -4.38
CA PHE A 21 -0.45 -1.84 -5.81
C PHE A 21 -1.79 -1.16 -6.05
N ALA A 22 -1.84 -0.33 -7.09
CA ALA A 22 -3.05 0.29 -7.62
C ALA A 22 -3.04 0.09 -9.13
N CYS A 23 -4.16 -0.35 -9.72
CA CYS A 23 -4.26 -0.62 -11.16
C CYS A 23 -3.16 -1.57 -11.69
N GLY A 24 -2.68 -2.50 -10.86
CA GLY A 24 -1.60 -3.43 -11.20
C GLY A 24 -0.18 -2.84 -11.16
N GLU A 25 -0.02 -1.56 -10.81
CA GLU A 25 1.27 -0.87 -10.75
C GLU A 25 1.80 -0.78 -9.32
N ASP A 26 3.12 -0.77 -9.13
CA ASP A 26 3.75 -0.65 -7.79
C ASP A 26 3.71 0.81 -7.32
N TRP A 27 2.89 1.08 -6.31
CA TRP A 27 2.69 2.39 -5.68
C TRP A 27 3.45 2.52 -4.36
N SER A 28 4.41 1.63 -4.08
CA SER A 28 5.02 1.54 -2.75
C SER A 28 5.91 2.71 -2.35
N HIS A 29 6.34 3.53 -3.32
CA HIS A 29 7.16 4.72 -3.10
C HIS A 29 6.38 6.01 -3.22
N GLU A 30 5.10 5.94 -3.61
CA GLU A 30 4.23 7.10 -3.67
C GLU A 30 3.86 7.59 -2.27
N SER A 31 3.56 8.88 -2.20
CA SER A 31 3.13 9.49 -0.94
C SER A 31 1.80 8.88 -0.46
N PRO A 32 1.62 8.60 0.84
CA PRO A 32 0.30 8.25 1.40
C PRO A 32 -0.81 9.24 1.09
N ASP A 33 -0.45 10.51 0.92
CA ASP A 33 -1.38 11.61 0.70
C ASP A 33 -1.62 11.87 -0.79
N ALA A 34 -0.96 11.10 -1.67
CA ALA A 34 -1.22 11.14 -3.10
C ALA A 34 -2.64 10.62 -3.38
N PRO A 35 -3.41 11.30 -4.25
CA PRO A 35 -4.73 10.82 -4.64
C PRO A 35 -4.62 9.46 -5.33
N LEU A 36 -5.53 8.55 -4.99
CA LEU A 36 -5.62 7.24 -5.63
C LEU A 36 -6.05 7.38 -7.09
N PRO A 37 -5.65 6.44 -7.97
CA PRO A 37 -6.20 6.34 -9.31
C PRO A 37 -7.72 6.29 -9.29
N GLU A 38 -8.36 6.90 -10.29
CA GLU A 38 -9.82 7.01 -10.35
C GLU A 38 -10.52 5.64 -10.31
N ALA A 39 -9.93 4.62 -10.96
CA ALA A 39 -10.46 3.25 -10.95
C ALA A 39 -10.49 2.64 -9.54
N VAL A 40 -9.45 2.88 -8.74
CA VAL A 40 -9.40 2.43 -7.34
C VAL A 40 -10.33 3.27 -6.46
N ALA A 41 -10.34 4.58 -6.65
CA ALA A 41 -11.20 5.50 -5.87
C ALA A 41 -12.70 5.23 -6.09
N LYS A 42 -13.09 4.80 -7.30
CA LYS A 42 -14.47 4.40 -7.64
C LYS A 42 -14.79 2.95 -7.25
N GLY A 43 -13.82 2.18 -6.76
CA GLY A 43 -13.98 0.75 -6.45
C GLY A 43 -14.11 -0.16 -7.67
N ALA A 44 -13.75 0.32 -8.87
CA ALA A 44 -13.70 -0.50 -10.07
C ALA A 44 -12.51 -1.45 -10.07
N GLU A 45 -11.41 -1.07 -9.40
CA GLU A 45 -10.22 -1.89 -9.22
C GLU A 45 -9.79 -1.93 -7.74
N PRO A 46 -9.16 -3.02 -7.27
CA PRO A 46 -8.71 -3.13 -5.89
C PRO A 46 -7.41 -2.35 -5.63
N PHE A 47 -7.26 -1.85 -4.41
CA PHE A 47 -5.97 -1.45 -3.85
C PHE A 47 -5.36 -2.63 -3.09
N LEU A 48 -4.23 -3.15 -3.54
CA LEU A 48 -3.65 -4.37 -2.98
C LEU A 48 -2.51 -4.04 -2.01
N LEU A 49 -2.56 -4.67 -0.83
CA LEU A 49 -1.49 -4.67 0.15
C LEU A 49 -0.86 -6.06 0.17
N VAL A 50 0.38 -6.16 -0.30
CA VAL A 50 1.08 -7.44 -0.46
C VAL A 50 2.24 -7.51 0.52
N GLY A 51 2.17 -8.42 1.48
CA GLY A 51 3.30 -8.76 2.35
C GLY A 51 4.13 -9.87 1.72
N ALA A 52 5.47 -9.72 1.71
CA ALA A 52 6.33 -10.86 1.42
C ALA A 52 6.29 -11.81 2.62
N ILE A 53 5.68 -12.99 2.41
CA ILE A 53 5.84 -14.11 3.32
C ILE A 53 7.10 -14.83 2.87
N ALA A 54 8.16 -14.80 3.67
CA ALA A 54 9.32 -15.64 3.42
C ALA A 54 8.84 -17.11 3.53
N GLY A 55 8.71 -17.78 2.39
CA GLY A 55 8.52 -19.23 2.35
C GLY A 55 9.84 -19.88 2.71
N GLY A 56 9.99 -20.24 3.99
CA GLY A 56 11.06 -21.10 4.47
C GLY A 56 10.73 -22.56 4.22
#